data_AF-A0A847P2N5-F1
#
_entry.id   AF-A0A847P2N5-F1
#
_cell.length_a   1.000
_cell.length_b   1.000
_cell.length_c   1.000
_cell.angle_alpha   90.00
_cell.angle_beta   90.00
_cell.angle_gamma   90.00
#
_symmetry.space_group_name_H-M   'P 1'
#
loop_
_entity.id
_entity.type
_entity.pdbx_description
1 polymer ?
#
loop_
_entity_poly.entity_id
_entity_poly.type
_entity_poly.pdbx_seq_one_letter_code
_entity_poly.pdbx_strand_id
1 'polypeptide(L)'
;MTLKSLLLILLSLAVFKLSAQIQISESSTARYVFSWDLENYEITAQNSEPHVEIFFPGANTVLGEDGEAEIPGYSILLGVPPEGEIKVNFNSESVKTVALEKPLLKHKNPAEKRQPHIRFKNPWICEPVYSTLQGMRTAHLIIRPFVYDEKTNTVKVLQKASCTIEFPSKPVSRHSSVSSSERKPILSSVVDNFTIAQQWYAGRKLSKVSQNTFPLAPGQKTYRFRIGDGVTGFKEMTTEENGILLIPG
;
A
#
# COMPACT_ATOMS: atom_id res chain seq x y z
N MET A 1 31.73 39.82 -3.04
CA MET A 1 30.41 39.14 -3.06
C MET A 1 29.34 40.19 -2.91
N THR A 2 28.50 40.37 -3.93
CA THR A 2 27.43 41.37 -3.91
C THR A 2 26.25 40.86 -3.09
N LEU A 3 25.49 41.76 -2.46
CA LEU A 3 24.31 41.46 -1.64
C LEU A 3 23.29 40.57 -2.40
N LYS A 4 23.25 40.66 -3.73
CA LYS A 4 22.46 39.80 -4.63
C LYS A 4 22.85 38.33 -4.59
N SER A 5 24.14 37.99 -4.45
CA SER A 5 24.60 36.60 -4.32
C SER A 5 24.21 35.99 -2.97
N LEU A 6 24.15 36.79 -1.90
CA LEU A 6 23.72 36.31 -0.58
C LEU A 6 22.21 36.02 -0.56
N LEU A 7 21.42 36.86 -1.22
CA LEU A 7 19.97 36.68 -1.34
C LEU A 7 19.61 35.42 -2.14
N LEU A 8 20.34 35.11 -3.22
CA LEU A 8 20.14 33.89 -4.01
C LEU A 8 20.51 32.61 -3.24
N ILE A 9 21.50 32.66 -2.34
CA ILE A 9 21.87 31.54 -1.47
C ILE A 9 20.87 31.35 -0.33
N LEU A 10 20.29 32.43 0.19
CA LEU A 10 19.19 32.36 1.17
C LEU A 10 17.88 31.88 0.52
N LEU A 11 17.61 32.27 -0.74
CA LEU A 11 16.45 31.79 -1.50
C LEU A 11 16.61 30.32 -1.93
N SER A 12 17.84 29.83 -2.14
CA SER A 12 18.11 28.41 -2.43
C SER A 12 18.23 27.54 -1.19
N LEU A 13 18.31 28.10 0.03
CA LEU A 13 18.12 27.36 1.28
C LEU A 13 16.65 27.33 1.74
N ALA A 14 15.79 28.15 1.16
CA ALA A 14 14.34 27.99 1.22
C ALA A 14 13.84 26.97 0.17
N VAL A 15 14.60 25.88 -0.04
CA VAL A 15 13.97 24.63 -0.46
C VAL A 15 13.01 24.31 0.66
N PHE A 16 11.73 24.62 0.45
CA PHE A 16 10.64 24.08 1.24
C PHE A 16 11.01 22.63 1.50
N LYS A 17 11.32 22.31 2.77
CA LYS A 17 11.20 20.94 3.23
C LYS A 17 9.71 20.63 3.07
N LEU A 18 9.31 20.21 1.86
CA LEU A 18 8.18 19.31 1.68
C LEU A 18 8.62 18.01 2.37
N SER A 19 8.68 18.06 3.70
CA SER A 19 8.70 16.85 4.50
C SER A 19 7.46 16.10 4.04
N ALA A 20 7.65 14.90 3.52
CA ALA A 20 6.53 14.00 3.33
C ALA A 20 5.76 13.97 4.67
N GLN A 21 4.46 14.21 4.58
CA GLN A 21 3.51 14.23 5.69
C GLN A 21 3.63 12.98 6.57
N ILE A 22 4.09 11.89 5.96
CA ILE A 22 4.50 10.64 6.58
C ILE A 22 6.00 10.43 6.38
N GLN A 23 6.72 10.12 7.46
CA GLN A 23 8.11 9.67 7.42
C GLN A 23 8.20 8.22 7.90
N ILE A 24 8.64 7.32 7.04
CA ILE A 24 8.78 5.89 7.34
C ILE A 24 10.14 5.68 8.03
N SER A 25 10.13 5.14 9.24
CA SER A 25 11.34 4.83 10.02
C SER A 25 11.70 3.35 9.98
N GLU A 26 10.73 2.45 9.81
CA GLU A 26 10.95 1.01 9.64
C GLU A 26 9.99 0.45 8.60
N SER A 27 10.50 -0.37 7.68
CA SER A 27 9.69 -1.19 6.77
C SER A 27 10.36 -2.56 6.65
N SER A 28 9.82 -3.54 7.36
CA SER A 28 10.35 -4.90 7.46
C SER A 28 9.24 -5.93 7.37
N THR A 29 9.59 -7.21 7.24
CA THR A 29 8.61 -8.30 7.22
C THR A 29 7.92 -8.52 8.56
N ALA A 30 8.41 -7.87 9.63
CA ALA A 30 7.83 -7.93 10.96
C ALA A 30 7.02 -6.68 11.30
N ARG A 31 7.47 -5.49 10.88
CA ARG A 31 6.82 -4.22 11.25
C ARG A 31 6.92 -3.16 10.17
N TYR A 32 5.98 -2.23 10.20
CA TYR A 32 5.99 -0.99 9.45
C TYR A 32 5.75 0.18 10.41
N VAL A 33 6.71 1.09 10.52
CA VAL A 33 6.70 2.19 11.48
C VAL A 33 6.84 3.51 10.73
N PHE A 34 5.96 4.45 11.03
CA PHE A 34 6.01 5.79 10.48
C PHE A 34 5.61 6.85 11.49
N SER A 35 6.11 8.06 11.30
CA SER A 35 5.63 9.27 11.95
C SER A 35 4.78 10.12 11.00
N TRP A 36 3.84 10.85 11.58
CA TRP A 36 2.98 11.82 10.93
C TRP A 36 3.34 13.21 11.45
N ASP A 37 3.54 14.19 10.56
CA ASP A 37 3.83 15.57 10.93
C ASP A 37 3.13 16.59 10.01
N LEU A 38 2.01 17.16 10.47
CA LEU A 38 1.16 18.12 9.77
C LEU A 38 1.50 19.54 10.20
N GLU A 39 2.54 20.07 9.55
CA GLU A 39 2.95 21.46 9.74
C GLU A 39 2.13 22.42 8.88
N ASN A 40 1.80 22.03 7.65
CA ASN A 40 1.14 22.90 6.67
C ASN A 40 -0.27 22.40 6.36
N TYR A 41 -1.28 23.16 6.75
CA TYR A 41 -2.66 22.99 6.32
C TYR A 41 -3.31 24.37 6.18
N GLU A 42 -4.28 24.48 5.29
CA GLU A 42 -5.03 25.70 5.02
C GLU A 42 -6.50 25.47 5.35
N ILE A 43 -7.12 26.48 5.94
CA ILE A 43 -8.57 26.53 6.14
C ILE A 43 -9.02 27.78 5.39
N THR A 44 -9.66 27.58 4.24
CA THR A 44 -9.99 28.66 3.32
C THR A 44 -11.48 28.99 3.43
N ALA A 45 -11.77 30.25 3.74
CA ALA A 45 -13.11 30.82 3.68
C ALA A 45 -13.20 31.71 2.45
N GLN A 46 -13.98 31.33 1.44
CA GLN A 46 -14.31 32.29 0.38
C GLN A 46 -15.42 33.23 0.89
N ASN A 47 -15.27 34.54 0.65
CA ASN A 47 -16.22 35.54 1.15
C ASN A 47 -17.65 35.32 0.62
N SER A 48 -17.77 34.78 -0.59
CA SER A 48 -19.05 34.45 -1.25
C SER A 48 -19.68 33.14 -0.80
N GLU A 49 -18.90 32.24 -0.19
CA GLU A 49 -19.37 30.91 0.17
C GLU A 49 -19.80 30.84 1.65
N PRO A 50 -20.89 30.13 1.98
CA PRO A 50 -21.36 29.99 3.35
C PRO A 50 -20.57 28.96 4.17
N HIS A 51 -19.48 28.41 3.62
CA HIS A 51 -18.71 27.32 4.22
C HIS A 51 -17.20 27.56 4.12
N VAL A 52 -16.43 26.79 4.88
CA VAL A 52 -14.98 26.67 4.77
C VAL A 52 -14.56 25.31 4.24
N GLU A 53 -13.40 25.29 3.59
CA GLU A 53 -12.76 24.08 3.10
C GLU A 53 -11.40 23.91 3.78
N ILE A 54 -11.02 22.66 4.04
CA ILE A 54 -9.71 22.32 4.60
C ILE A 54 -8.87 21.68 3.51
N PHE A 55 -7.63 22.14 3.40
CA PHE A 55 -6.65 21.57 2.49
C PHE A 55 -5.36 21.26 3.24
N PHE A 56 -4.70 20.17 2.87
CA PHE A 56 -3.32 19.93 3.29
C PHE A 56 -2.52 19.17 2.23
N PRO A 57 -1.20 19.37 2.15
CA PRO A 57 -0.35 18.67 1.19
C PRO A 57 -0.37 17.15 1.41
N GLY A 58 -0.58 16.40 0.34
CA GLY A 58 -0.58 14.93 0.37
C GLY A 58 -1.94 14.30 0.68
N ALA A 59 -2.99 15.08 0.93
CA ALA A 59 -4.35 14.55 0.98
C ALA A 59 -4.66 13.77 -0.31
N ASN A 60 -5.11 12.52 -0.17
CA ASN A 60 -5.39 11.62 -1.30
C ASN A 60 -6.74 10.90 -1.17
N THR A 61 -7.52 11.25 -0.14
CA THR A 61 -8.89 10.78 0.05
C THR A 61 -9.72 11.86 0.74
N VAL A 62 -11.04 11.80 0.58
CA VAL A 62 -12.00 12.66 1.30
C VAL A 62 -12.90 11.74 2.13
N LEU A 63 -13.24 12.19 3.33
CA LEU A 63 -14.03 11.50 4.33
C LEU A 63 -15.31 12.28 4.64
N GLY A 64 -16.32 11.55 5.13
CA GLY A 64 -17.65 12.07 5.47
C GLY A 64 -18.74 11.32 4.71
N GLU A 65 -19.90 11.14 5.34
CA GLU A 65 -21.10 10.63 4.68
C GLU A 65 -21.95 11.76 4.05
N ASP A 66 -23.05 11.38 3.39
CA ASP A 66 -24.00 12.34 2.83
C ASP A 66 -24.57 13.25 3.93
N GLY A 67 -24.49 14.56 3.73
CA GLY A 67 -24.86 15.56 4.73
C GLY A 67 -23.86 15.76 5.87
N GLU A 68 -22.76 15.01 5.92
CA GLU A 68 -21.62 15.26 6.82
C GLU A 68 -20.60 16.19 6.16
N ALA A 69 -19.71 16.74 6.98
CA ALA A 69 -18.62 17.59 6.52
C ALA A 69 -17.60 16.81 5.66
N GLU A 70 -17.16 17.42 4.57
CA GLU A 70 -16.03 16.94 3.76
C GLU A 70 -14.74 17.14 4.53
N ILE A 71 -14.07 16.04 4.86
CA ILE A 71 -12.83 16.05 5.62
C ILE A 71 -11.73 15.42 4.78
N PRO A 72 -10.65 16.16 4.43
CA PRO A 72 -9.53 15.56 3.72
C PRO A 72 -8.81 14.55 4.62
N GLY A 73 -8.37 13.45 4.05
CA GLY A 73 -7.67 12.37 4.73
C GLY A 73 -6.46 11.85 3.93
N TYR A 74 -5.72 10.96 4.57
CA TYR A 74 -4.56 10.30 3.98
C TYR A 74 -4.73 8.78 4.01
N SER A 75 -4.91 8.19 2.84
CA SER A 75 -5.06 6.78 2.57
C SER A 75 -3.72 6.13 2.30
N ILE A 76 -3.48 5.00 2.95
CA ILE A 76 -2.29 4.15 2.88
C ILE A 76 -2.73 2.76 2.45
N LEU A 77 -2.11 2.20 1.40
CA LEU A 77 -2.31 0.79 1.05
C LEU A 77 -1.05 0.00 1.33
N LEU A 78 -1.13 -0.94 2.25
CA LEU A 78 -0.01 -1.79 2.64
C LEU A 78 -0.21 -3.19 2.10
N GLY A 79 0.83 -3.78 1.53
CA GLY A 79 0.93 -5.23 1.40
C GLY A 79 1.07 -5.84 2.78
N VAL A 80 0.37 -6.94 3.01
CA VAL A 80 0.41 -7.66 4.30
C VAL A 80 0.67 -9.15 4.05
N PRO A 81 1.09 -9.92 5.06
CA PRO A 81 1.20 -11.37 4.93
C PRO A 81 -0.13 -12.00 4.46
N PRO A 82 -0.06 -13.14 3.74
CA PRO A 82 -1.26 -13.82 3.23
C PRO A 82 -2.24 -14.23 4.32
N GLU A 83 -1.73 -14.55 5.51
CA GLU A 83 -2.51 -15.01 6.66
C GLU A 83 -2.28 -14.12 7.88
N GLY A 84 -3.29 -14.07 8.74
CA GLY A 84 -3.26 -13.35 10.01
C GLY A 84 -3.64 -11.87 9.89
N GLU A 85 -3.92 -11.27 11.04
CA GLU A 85 -4.30 -9.86 11.13
C GLU A 85 -3.12 -9.01 11.55
N ILE A 86 -3.02 -7.80 10.97
CA ILE A 86 -2.04 -6.82 11.39
C ILE A 86 -2.49 -6.15 12.68
N LYS A 87 -1.55 -5.78 13.54
CA LYS A 87 -1.84 -4.97 14.72
C LYS A 87 -1.42 -3.53 14.46
N VAL A 88 -2.39 -2.63 14.48
CA VAL A 88 -2.14 -1.18 14.31
C VAL A 88 -2.15 -0.49 15.66
N ASN A 89 -1.02 0.10 16.03
CA ASN A 89 -0.89 0.97 17.19
C ASN A 89 -0.62 2.40 16.72
N PHE A 90 -1.53 3.33 17.00
CA PHE A 90 -1.45 4.71 16.56
C PHE A 90 -1.52 5.62 17.77
N ASN A 91 -0.44 6.39 17.98
CA ASN A 91 -0.26 7.26 19.12
C ASN A 91 -0.28 8.73 18.66
N SER A 92 -1.26 9.50 19.12
CA SER A 92 -1.31 10.95 18.88
C SER A 92 -0.38 11.67 19.85
N GLU A 93 0.53 12.48 19.31
CA GLU A 93 1.54 13.19 20.10
C GLU A 93 1.20 14.67 20.29
N SER A 94 0.63 15.30 19.25
CA SER A 94 0.19 16.70 19.30
C SER A 94 -1.12 16.89 18.55
N VAL A 95 -2.09 17.54 19.22
CA VAL A 95 -3.41 17.88 18.68
C VAL A 95 -3.70 19.35 18.98
N LYS A 96 -4.10 20.10 17.96
CA LYS A 96 -4.51 21.50 18.07
C LYS A 96 -6.01 21.61 17.84
N THR A 97 -6.70 22.48 18.57
CA THR A 97 -8.10 22.80 18.29
C THR A 97 -8.18 24.18 17.63
N VAL A 98 -8.99 24.29 16.58
CA VAL A 98 -9.19 25.52 15.80
C VAL A 98 -10.68 25.80 15.71
N ALA A 99 -11.10 27.00 16.08
CA ALA A 99 -12.47 27.46 15.86
C ALA A 99 -12.63 27.91 14.41
N LEU A 100 -13.76 27.56 13.79
CA LEU A 100 -14.08 27.99 12.44
C LEU A 100 -15.07 29.16 12.47
N GLU A 101 -14.91 30.09 11.53
CA GLU A 101 -15.83 31.22 11.35
C GLU A 101 -17.15 30.79 10.68
N LYS A 102 -17.11 29.73 9.87
CA LYS A 102 -18.24 29.15 9.12
C LYS A 102 -18.20 27.62 9.24
N PRO A 103 -19.29 26.88 8.97
CA PRO A 103 -19.26 25.42 8.95
C PRO A 103 -18.41 24.88 7.79
N LEU A 104 -17.98 23.62 7.90
CA LEU A 104 -17.31 22.93 6.79
C LEU A 104 -18.26 22.67 5.62
N LEU A 105 -17.71 22.63 4.41
CA LEU A 105 -18.42 22.14 3.23
C LEU A 105 -18.96 20.74 3.52
N LYS A 106 -20.23 20.50 3.18
CA LYS A 106 -20.86 19.18 3.32
C LYS A 106 -20.77 18.40 2.02
N HIS A 107 -20.64 17.08 2.13
CA HIS A 107 -20.60 16.20 0.96
C HIS A 107 -21.88 16.34 0.13
N LYS A 108 -21.70 16.51 -1.19
CA LYS A 108 -22.80 16.55 -2.18
C LYS A 108 -22.92 15.26 -3.00
N ASN A 109 -22.05 14.28 -2.76
CA ASN A 109 -22.01 13.07 -3.58
C ASN A 109 -23.10 12.08 -3.16
N PRO A 110 -23.91 11.58 -4.11
CA PRO A 110 -24.88 10.53 -3.82
C PRO A 110 -24.15 9.27 -3.37
N ALA A 111 -24.79 8.54 -2.47
CA ALA A 111 -24.27 7.35 -1.80
C ALA A 111 -23.92 6.18 -2.75
N GLU A 112 -23.77 6.33 -4.06
CA GLU A 112 -23.42 5.24 -4.98
C GLU A 112 -21.94 5.24 -5.36
N LYS A 113 -21.20 6.33 -5.10
CA LYS A 113 -19.73 6.42 -5.30
C LYS A 113 -18.94 6.14 -4.00
N ARG A 114 -19.40 5.15 -3.22
CA ARG A 114 -18.91 4.84 -1.86
C ARG A 114 -17.48 4.25 -1.85
N GLN A 115 -16.67 4.69 -0.89
CA GLN A 115 -15.68 3.80 -0.26
C GLN A 115 -16.41 2.87 0.73
N PRO A 116 -15.97 1.61 0.94
CA PRO A 116 -16.61 0.70 1.89
C PRO A 116 -16.72 1.36 3.28
N HIS A 117 -17.78 1.10 4.05
CA HIS A 117 -17.99 1.67 5.40
C HIS A 117 -16.69 1.65 6.23
N ILE A 118 -16.05 2.82 6.38
CA ILE A 118 -14.77 2.95 7.08
C ILE A 118 -15.07 3.04 8.57
N ARG A 119 -14.70 2.00 9.32
CA ARG A 119 -14.79 2.03 10.78
C ARG A 119 -13.52 2.62 11.36
N PHE A 120 -13.68 3.55 12.30
CA PHE A 120 -12.56 4.20 12.97
C PHE A 120 -12.25 3.53 14.31
N LYS A 121 -11.04 2.97 14.44
CA LYS A 121 -10.54 2.36 15.69
C LYS A 121 -10.39 3.41 16.79
N ASN A 122 -9.92 4.59 16.39
CA ASN A 122 -9.84 5.79 17.21
C ASN A 122 -10.16 7.00 16.32
N PRO A 123 -10.24 8.23 16.85
CA PRO A 123 -10.61 9.40 16.05
C PRO A 123 -9.72 9.66 14.83
N TRP A 124 -8.50 9.14 14.82
CA TRP A 124 -7.44 9.50 13.88
C TRP A 124 -7.13 8.43 12.83
N ILE A 125 -7.40 7.15 13.09
CA ILE A 125 -7.08 6.06 12.15
C ILE A 125 -8.20 5.02 12.06
N CYS A 126 -8.43 4.52 10.85
CA CYS A 126 -9.40 3.46 10.61
C CYS A 126 -8.91 2.08 11.06
N GLU A 127 -9.85 1.16 11.23
CA GLU A 127 -9.56 -0.27 11.27
C GLU A 127 -9.01 -0.74 9.91
N PRO A 128 -8.06 -1.69 9.88
CA PRO A 128 -7.56 -2.22 8.62
C PRO A 128 -8.67 -2.85 7.78
N VAL A 129 -8.85 -2.35 6.55
CA VAL A 129 -9.76 -2.97 5.57
C VAL A 129 -8.93 -3.84 4.64
N TYR A 130 -9.13 -5.16 4.70
CA TYR A 130 -8.35 -6.09 3.89
C TYR A 130 -8.94 -6.26 2.49
N SER A 131 -8.08 -6.33 1.49
CA SER A 131 -8.46 -6.67 0.12
C SER A 131 -7.37 -7.50 -0.55
N THR A 132 -7.60 -7.91 -1.80
CA THR A 132 -6.59 -8.61 -2.61
C THR A 132 -6.35 -7.81 -3.88
N LEU A 133 -5.09 -7.45 -4.11
CA LEU A 133 -4.65 -6.75 -5.31
C LEU A 133 -3.63 -7.61 -6.04
N GLN A 134 -4.00 -8.12 -7.23
CA GLN A 134 -3.09 -8.93 -8.08
C GLN A 134 -2.44 -10.12 -7.34
N GLY A 135 -3.20 -10.79 -6.46
CA GLY A 135 -2.72 -11.93 -5.66
C GLY A 135 -1.93 -11.56 -4.40
N MET A 136 -1.66 -10.28 -4.17
CA MET A 136 -1.14 -9.77 -2.89
C MET A 136 -2.31 -9.38 -1.98
N ARG A 137 -2.34 -9.90 -0.76
CA ARG A 137 -3.24 -9.38 0.27
C ARG A 137 -2.76 -8.01 0.71
N THR A 138 -3.67 -7.05 0.77
CA THR A 138 -3.40 -5.69 1.19
C THR A 138 -4.29 -5.29 2.36
N ALA A 139 -3.85 -4.33 3.14
CA ALA A 139 -4.61 -3.63 4.16
C ALA A 139 -4.67 -2.15 3.79
N HIS A 140 -5.88 -1.62 3.70
CA HIS A 140 -6.15 -0.20 3.51
C HIS A 140 -6.33 0.45 4.88
N LEU A 141 -5.57 1.52 5.11
CA LEU A 141 -5.64 2.35 6.31
C LEU A 141 -5.84 3.80 5.91
N ILE A 142 -6.64 4.53 6.67
CA ILE A 142 -6.88 5.94 6.44
C ILE A 142 -6.60 6.70 7.74
N ILE A 143 -5.70 7.68 7.64
CA ILE A 143 -5.48 8.69 8.66
C ILE A 143 -6.47 9.82 8.40
N ARG A 144 -7.26 10.14 9.43
CA ARG A 144 -8.18 11.28 9.47
C ARG A 144 -7.53 12.38 10.33
N PRO A 145 -6.81 13.34 9.73
CA PRO A 145 -6.11 14.36 10.51
C PRO A 145 -7.02 15.43 11.10
N PHE A 146 -8.26 15.55 10.63
CA PHE A 146 -9.23 16.53 11.13
C PHE A 146 -10.46 15.84 11.71
N VAL A 147 -10.88 16.26 12.89
CA VAL A 147 -12.14 15.84 13.51
C VAL A 147 -12.98 17.08 13.77
N TYR A 148 -14.08 17.20 13.04
CA TYR A 148 -14.99 18.33 13.10
C TYR A 148 -16.11 18.10 14.13
N ASP A 149 -16.38 19.11 14.95
CA ASP A 149 -17.54 19.17 15.83
C ASP A 149 -18.47 20.29 15.35
N GLU A 150 -19.58 19.90 14.72
CA GLU A 150 -20.59 20.81 14.18
C GLU A 150 -21.27 21.66 15.27
N LYS A 151 -21.36 21.17 16.51
CA LYS A 151 -22.05 21.89 17.60
C LYS A 151 -21.25 23.10 18.09
N THR A 152 -19.94 22.93 18.20
CA THR A 152 -19.04 23.99 18.65
C THR A 152 -18.40 24.74 17.48
N ASN A 153 -18.63 24.28 16.26
CA ASN A 153 -17.97 24.72 15.04
C ASN A 153 -16.44 24.75 15.18
N THR A 154 -15.88 23.68 15.76
CA THR A 154 -14.43 23.55 15.97
C THR A 154 -13.89 22.32 15.26
N VAL A 155 -12.61 22.40 14.86
CA VAL A 155 -11.87 21.28 14.26
C VAL A 155 -10.69 20.96 15.15
N LYS A 156 -10.55 19.68 15.52
CA LYS A 156 -9.33 19.15 16.10
C LYS A 156 -8.41 18.67 14.97
N VAL A 157 -7.19 19.17 14.98
CA VAL A 157 -6.14 18.93 13.98
C VAL A 157 -5.06 18.07 14.61
N LEU A 158 -4.81 16.89 14.04
CA LEU A 158 -3.69 16.03 14.40
C LEU A 158 -2.40 16.57 13.78
N GLN A 159 -1.56 17.20 14.60
CA GLN A 159 -0.29 17.75 14.15
C GLN A 159 0.79 16.70 14.11
N LYS A 160 0.97 15.92 15.19
CA LYS A 160 2.03 14.91 15.26
C LYS A 160 1.48 13.59 15.77
N ALA A 161 1.93 12.49 15.17
CA ALA A 161 1.62 11.14 15.63
C ALA A 161 2.70 10.14 15.22
N SER A 162 2.69 8.99 15.87
CA SER A 162 3.47 7.82 15.49
C SER A 162 2.56 6.62 15.30
N CYS A 163 2.87 5.80 14.30
CA CYS A 163 2.14 4.58 14.00
C CYS A 163 3.11 3.42 13.88
N THR A 164 2.78 2.32 14.55
CA THR A 164 3.45 1.04 14.44
C THR A 164 2.44 -0.01 13.99
N ILE A 165 2.77 -0.68 12.89
CA ILE A 165 1.98 -1.78 12.34
C ILE A 165 2.81 -3.04 12.48
N GLU A 166 2.32 -4.01 13.24
CA GLU A 166 2.97 -5.30 13.41
C GLU A 166 2.33 -6.34 12.50
N PHE A 167 3.18 -7.07 11.76
CA PHE A 167 2.78 -8.16 10.91
C PHE A 167 2.82 -9.50 11.67
N PRO A 168 1.87 -10.41 11.41
CA PRO A 168 1.87 -11.72 12.05
C PRO A 168 3.09 -12.55 11.60
N SER A 169 3.75 -13.22 12.55
CA SER A 169 4.96 -14.01 12.31
C SER A 169 4.70 -15.43 11.76
N LYS A 170 3.45 -15.77 11.41
CA LYS A 170 3.09 -17.16 11.05
C LYS A 170 3.79 -17.60 9.76
N PRO A 171 4.20 -18.88 9.67
CA PRO A 171 4.88 -19.40 8.50
C PRO A 171 3.98 -19.28 7.26
N VAL A 172 4.48 -18.56 6.26
CA VAL A 172 3.84 -18.29 4.98
C VAL A 172 3.49 -19.63 4.32
N SER A 173 2.21 -19.96 4.28
CA SER A 173 1.65 -21.05 3.47
C SER A 173 1.91 -20.75 1.98
N ARG A 174 2.02 -21.80 1.16
CA ARG A 174 2.44 -21.71 -0.24
C ARG A 174 1.38 -20.96 -1.06
N HIS A 175 1.54 -19.64 -1.20
CA HIS A 175 0.66 -18.83 -2.03
C HIS A 175 1.23 -18.59 -3.42
N SER A 176 0.32 -18.42 -4.38
CA SER A 176 0.60 -18.06 -5.76
C SER A 176 1.52 -16.84 -5.81
N SER A 177 2.57 -16.91 -6.62
CA SER A 177 3.45 -15.77 -6.85
C SER A 177 2.68 -14.60 -7.46
N VAL A 178 3.00 -13.39 -7.04
CA VAL A 178 2.56 -12.16 -7.71
C VAL A 178 3.21 -12.17 -9.11
N SER A 179 2.46 -12.63 -10.11
CA SER A 179 2.96 -12.90 -11.47
C SER A 179 2.75 -11.70 -12.40
N SER A 180 3.83 -10.99 -12.71
CA SER A 180 4.29 -10.56 -14.05
C SER A 180 5.28 -9.39 -13.90
N SER A 181 6.35 -9.35 -14.70
CA SER A 181 7.37 -8.28 -14.65
C SER A 181 6.81 -6.91 -15.03
N GLU A 182 5.78 -6.87 -15.88
CA GLU A 182 5.22 -5.65 -16.46
C GLU A 182 4.40 -4.80 -15.48
N ARG A 183 3.83 -5.41 -14.43
CA ARG A 183 2.92 -4.72 -13.49
C ARG A 183 3.57 -4.31 -12.17
N LYS A 184 4.82 -4.70 -11.94
CA LYS A 184 5.61 -4.28 -10.78
C LYS A 184 5.68 -2.75 -10.60
N PRO A 185 5.82 -1.93 -11.68
CA PRO A 185 5.90 -0.48 -11.52
C PRO A 185 4.63 0.13 -10.94
N ILE A 186 3.46 -0.36 -11.38
CA ILE A 186 2.15 0.12 -10.91
C ILE A 186 1.93 -0.28 -9.45
N LEU A 187 2.24 -1.52 -9.08
CA LEU A 187 2.08 -1.97 -7.70
C LEU A 187 3.05 -1.25 -6.75
N SER A 188 4.27 -0.96 -7.20
CA SER A 188 5.23 -0.18 -6.39
C SER A 188 4.84 1.28 -6.18
N SER A 189 3.98 1.86 -7.03
CA SER A 189 3.49 3.23 -6.84
C SER A 189 2.22 3.31 -5.99
N VAL A 190 1.54 2.18 -5.78
CA VAL A 190 0.25 2.13 -5.06
C VAL A 190 0.39 1.47 -3.69
N VAL A 191 1.29 0.49 -3.54
CA VAL A 191 1.52 -0.24 -2.29
C VAL A 191 2.78 0.28 -1.61
N ASP A 192 2.63 0.98 -0.49
CA ASP A 192 3.72 1.71 0.17
C ASP A 192 4.92 0.82 0.54
N ASN A 193 4.66 -0.40 1.03
CA ASN A 193 5.69 -1.35 1.43
C ASN A 193 5.93 -2.47 0.39
N PHE A 194 5.64 -2.22 -0.89
CA PHE A 194 5.65 -3.26 -1.94
C PHE A 194 6.91 -4.13 -1.96
N THR A 195 8.10 -3.53 -1.85
CA THR A 195 9.39 -4.23 -1.84
C THR A 195 9.51 -5.26 -0.72
N ILE A 196 8.98 -4.93 0.46
CA ILE A 196 8.93 -5.84 1.61
C ILE A 196 7.82 -6.87 1.40
N ALA A 197 6.65 -6.41 0.93
CA ALA A 197 5.50 -7.26 0.76
C ALA A 197 5.77 -8.41 -0.21
N GLN A 198 6.51 -8.18 -1.29
CA GLN A 198 6.94 -9.22 -2.23
C GLN A 198 7.63 -10.42 -1.57
N GLN A 199 8.31 -10.22 -0.44
CA GLN A 199 9.03 -11.30 0.25
C GLN A 199 8.07 -12.35 0.82
N TRP A 200 6.85 -11.96 1.22
CA TRP A 200 5.82 -12.90 1.67
C TRP A 200 5.16 -13.67 0.51
N TYR A 201 5.30 -13.19 -0.73
CA TYR A 201 4.69 -13.79 -1.92
C TYR A 201 5.73 -14.33 -2.91
N ALA A 202 7.00 -14.37 -2.53
CA ALA A 202 8.06 -14.96 -3.31
C ALA A 202 7.84 -16.49 -3.35
N GLY A 203 7.05 -16.94 -4.32
CA GLY A 203 6.91 -18.36 -4.61
C GLY A 203 8.30 -18.96 -4.80
N ARG A 204 8.61 -20.04 -4.08
CA ARG A 204 9.81 -20.83 -4.39
C ARG A 204 9.71 -21.19 -5.87
N LYS A 205 10.73 -20.84 -6.67
CA LYS A 205 10.91 -21.43 -8.00
C LYS A 205 10.73 -22.93 -7.80
N LEU A 206 9.85 -23.55 -8.58
CA LEU A 206 9.74 -25.00 -8.61
C LEU A 206 11.14 -25.54 -8.91
N SER A 207 11.84 -26.01 -7.89
CA SER A 207 13.09 -26.73 -8.08
C SER A 207 12.67 -28.02 -8.74
N LYS A 208 13.15 -28.24 -9.97
CA LYS A 208 13.01 -29.52 -10.66
C LYS A 208 13.56 -30.57 -9.70
N VAL A 209 12.67 -31.30 -9.03
CA VAL A 209 13.06 -32.51 -8.30
C VAL A 209 13.57 -33.40 -9.42
N SER A 210 14.89 -33.60 -9.51
CA SER A 210 15.40 -34.67 -10.35
C SER A 210 14.73 -35.92 -9.80
N GLN A 211 13.76 -36.46 -10.55
CA GLN A 211 13.21 -37.77 -10.26
C GLN A 211 14.39 -38.69 -9.99
N ASN A 212 14.29 -39.43 -8.88
CA ASN A 212 15.23 -40.46 -8.49
C ASN A 212 15.87 -41.07 -9.73
N THR A 213 17.20 -41.06 -9.78
CA THR A 213 17.98 -41.78 -10.78
C THR A 213 17.39 -43.17 -10.87
N PHE A 214 16.54 -43.41 -11.88
CA PHE A 214 15.99 -44.71 -12.15
C PHE A 214 17.19 -45.63 -12.34
N PRO A 215 17.27 -46.81 -11.70
CA PRO A 215 18.46 -47.62 -11.73
C PRO A 215 18.57 -48.26 -13.11
N LEU A 216 19.20 -47.56 -14.05
CA LEU A 216 19.63 -48.13 -15.32
C LEU A 216 20.96 -48.83 -15.04
N ALA A 217 20.95 -50.15 -15.12
CA ALA A 217 22.17 -50.94 -14.96
C ALA A 217 23.13 -50.66 -16.14
N PRO A 218 24.45 -50.66 -15.92
CA PRO A 218 25.43 -50.52 -17.00
C PRO A 218 25.20 -51.61 -18.07
N GLY A 219 24.97 -51.22 -19.32
CA GLY A 219 24.81 -52.14 -20.46
C GLY A 219 23.39 -52.34 -21.00
N GLN A 220 22.37 -51.71 -20.42
CA GLN A 220 21.01 -51.75 -20.98
C GLN A 220 20.89 -50.90 -22.25
N LYS A 221 20.31 -51.45 -23.32
CA LYS A 221 19.95 -50.69 -24.53
C LYS A 221 18.81 -49.73 -24.20
N THR A 222 19.12 -48.44 -24.09
CA THR A 222 18.13 -47.38 -23.93
C THR A 222 17.81 -46.73 -25.26
N TYR A 223 16.52 -46.64 -25.59
CA TYR A 223 16.03 -45.86 -26.71
C TYR A 223 15.47 -44.54 -26.20
N ARG A 224 16.03 -43.43 -26.67
CA ARG A 224 15.50 -42.08 -26.39
C ARG A 224 14.62 -41.69 -27.57
N PHE A 225 13.35 -41.45 -27.33
CA PHE A 225 12.46 -40.85 -28.32
C PHE A 225 11.94 -39.52 -27.79
N ARG A 226 11.61 -38.64 -28.73
CA ARG A 226 11.02 -37.34 -28.47
C ARG A 226 9.60 -37.42 -29.01
N ILE A 227 8.59 -37.32 -28.14
CA ILE A 227 7.20 -37.21 -28.60
C ILE A 227 6.99 -35.75 -29.01
N GLY A 228 7.01 -35.49 -30.31
CA GLY A 228 6.58 -34.22 -30.89
C GLY A 228 5.16 -34.35 -31.43
N ASP A 229 4.37 -33.29 -31.34
CA ASP A 229 2.99 -33.17 -31.86
C ASP A 229 2.91 -33.07 -33.40
N GLY A 230 3.98 -33.46 -34.12
CA GLY A 230 4.03 -33.52 -35.58
C GLY A 230 4.16 -32.17 -36.29
N VAL A 231 4.44 -31.06 -35.60
CA VAL A 231 4.58 -29.73 -36.22
C VAL A 231 6.03 -29.25 -36.16
N THR A 232 6.67 -29.05 -37.31
CA THR A 232 7.99 -28.42 -37.41
C THR A 232 7.86 -26.90 -37.32
N GLY A 233 7.92 -26.36 -36.11
CA GLY A 233 7.99 -24.93 -35.81
C GLY A 233 8.07 -24.69 -34.29
N PHE A 234 8.75 -23.63 -33.86
CA PHE A 234 8.82 -23.25 -32.45
C PHE A 234 7.42 -22.86 -31.95
N LYS A 235 6.79 -23.74 -31.17
CA LYS A 235 5.65 -23.40 -30.32
C LYS A 235 6.15 -23.25 -28.89
N GLU A 236 6.00 -22.05 -28.36
CA GLU A 236 6.32 -21.68 -26.99
C GLU A 236 5.30 -22.27 -25.99
N MET A 237 4.98 -23.57 -26.07
CA MET A 237 4.16 -24.27 -25.07
C MET A 237 4.12 -25.81 -25.19
N THR A 238 5.14 -26.47 -25.73
CA THR A 238 5.23 -27.95 -25.69
C THR A 238 6.05 -28.39 -24.47
N THR A 239 5.39 -29.07 -23.54
CA THR A 239 6.05 -29.80 -22.47
C THR A 239 6.84 -30.94 -23.12
N GLU A 240 8.17 -30.83 -23.20
CA GLU A 240 9.00 -31.94 -23.64
C GLU A 240 8.98 -33.06 -22.60
N GLU A 241 8.00 -33.95 -22.70
CA GLU A 241 7.99 -35.20 -21.95
C GLU A 241 8.98 -36.17 -22.60
N ASN A 242 10.19 -36.21 -22.04
CA ASN A 242 11.19 -37.23 -22.36
C ASN A 242 10.79 -38.54 -21.67
N GLY A 243 10.16 -39.45 -22.41
CA GLY A 243 9.88 -40.82 -21.95
C GLY A 243 11.00 -41.79 -22.32
N ILE A 244 11.26 -42.78 -21.46
CA ILE A 244 12.07 -43.95 -21.77
C ILE A 244 11.14 -45.17 -21.68
N LEU A 245 11.06 -45.97 -22.73
CA LEU A 245 10.24 -47.18 -22.79
C LEU A 245 11.14 -48.41 -22.87
N LEU A 246 10.87 -49.39 -22.02
CA LEU A 246 11.47 -50.73 -22.05
C LEU A 246 10.61 -51.61 -22.95
N ILE A 247 11.19 -52.15 -24.02
CA ILE A 247 10.58 -53.24 -24.79
C ILE A 247 11.26 -54.53 -24.32
N PRO A 248 10.56 -55.45 -23.64
CA PRO A 248 11.11 -56.75 -23.33
C PRO A 248 11.34 -57.51 -24.65
N GLY A 249 12.55 -58.03 -24.82
CA GLY A 249 12.90 -59.00 -25.86
C GLY A 249 13.00 -60.39 -25.24
#